data_AF-A0A4P5TYE2-F1
#
_entry.id   AF-A0A4P5TYE2-F1
#
_cell.length_a   1.000
_cell.length_b   1.000
_cell.length_c   1.000
_cell.angle_alpha   90.00
_cell.angle_beta   90.00
_cell.angle_gamma   90.00
#
_symmetry.space_group_name_H-M   'P 1'
#
loop_
_entity.id
_entity.type
_entity.pdbx_description
1 polymer ?
#
loop_
_entity_poly.entity_id
_entity_poly.type
_entity_poly.pdbx_seq_one_letter_code
_entity_poly.pdbx_strand_id
1 'polypeptide(L)'
;MTTNPHIIPLSQAAQMTHAYQNASQYQGNTISGMIDANAYQLLLAQPGCVGVRTYFALDQGALTIVVVGVDNNENDMTNGIILDGALLCPPKCPTNSPLM
;
A
#
# COMPACT_ATOMS: atom_id res chain seq x y z
N MET A 1 -18.11 -19.11 7.34
CA MET A 1 -17.41 -18.02 6.64
C MET A 1 -15.94 -18.14 6.97
N THR A 2 -15.10 -18.43 5.99
CA THR A 2 -13.64 -18.46 6.18
C THR A 2 -13.16 -17.03 6.41
N THR A 3 -12.62 -16.76 7.60
CA THR A 3 -11.99 -15.46 7.91
C THR A 3 -10.72 -15.35 7.08
N ASN A 4 -10.69 -14.43 6.11
CA ASN A 4 -9.46 -14.12 5.38
C ASN A 4 -8.47 -13.49 6.39
N PRO A 5 -7.29 -14.09 6.61
CA PRO A 5 -6.36 -13.64 7.65
C PRO A 5 -5.75 -12.26 7.37
N HIS A 6 -5.89 -11.75 6.15
CA HIS A 6 -5.41 -10.41 5.77
C HIS A 6 -6.42 -9.30 6.07
N ILE A 7 -7.63 -9.63 6.57
CA ILE A 7 -8.67 -8.64 6.89
C ILE A 7 -8.66 -8.36 8.39
N ILE A 8 -8.35 -7.12 8.77
CA ILE A 8 -8.34 -6.64 10.16
C ILE A 8 -9.51 -5.67 10.43
N PRO A 9 -10.00 -5.56 11.68
CA PRO A 9 -11.04 -4.59 12.03
C PRO A 9 -10.50 -3.15 12.00
N LEU A 10 -11.40 -2.17 11.78
CA LEU A 10 -11.06 -0.76 11.71
C LEU A 10 -10.33 -0.25 12.96
N SER A 11 -10.73 -0.71 14.15
CA SER A 11 -10.08 -0.31 15.42
C SER A 11 -8.61 -0.72 15.47
N GLN A 12 -8.26 -1.90 14.96
CA GLN A 12 -6.89 -2.36 14.88
C GLN A 12 -6.09 -1.57 13.83
N ALA A 13 -6.70 -1.29 12.67
CA ALA A 13 -6.07 -0.45 11.65
C ALA A 13 -5.76 0.97 12.15
N ALA A 14 -6.70 1.59 12.86
CA ALA A 14 -6.53 2.92 13.47
C ALA A 14 -5.42 2.90 14.53
N GLN A 15 -5.39 1.89 15.39
CA GLN A 15 -4.32 1.74 16.39
C GLN A 15 -2.94 1.68 15.74
N MET A 16 -2.78 0.90 14.67
CA MET A 16 -1.49 0.73 13.98
C MET A 16 -1.05 2.00 13.26
N THR A 17 -1.96 2.67 12.55
CA THR A 17 -1.67 3.89 11.78
C THR A 17 -1.35 5.07 12.69
N HIS A 18 -2.13 5.28 13.75
CA HIS A 18 -1.83 6.32 14.74
C HIS A 18 -0.52 6.05 15.48
N ALA A 19 -0.16 4.79 15.75
CA ALA A 19 1.13 4.48 16.37
C ALA A 19 2.31 4.89 15.48
N TYR A 20 2.23 4.67 14.16
CA TYR A 20 3.25 5.12 13.20
C TYR A 20 3.33 6.66 13.14
N GLN A 21 2.19 7.33 12.99
CA GLN A 21 2.09 8.79 12.87
C GLN A 21 2.59 9.52 14.12
N ASN A 22 2.41 8.94 15.32
CA ASN A 22 2.85 9.54 16.58
C ASN A 22 4.30 9.20 16.94
N ALA A 23 4.95 8.26 16.24
CA ALA A 23 6.33 7.88 16.53
C ALA A 23 7.29 9.00 16.08
N SER A 24 8.14 9.48 16.99
CA SER A 24 9.02 10.63 16.73
C SER A 24 9.99 10.38 15.57
N GLN A 25 10.44 9.14 15.38
CA GLN A 25 11.34 8.75 14.30
C GLN A 25 10.72 8.80 12.89
N TYR A 26 9.40 8.90 12.77
CA TYR A 26 8.68 8.96 11.49
C TYR A 26 7.99 10.30 11.25
N GLN A 27 8.19 11.28 12.13
CA GLN A 27 7.64 12.62 11.98
C GLN A 27 8.11 13.26 10.68
N GLY A 28 7.19 13.86 9.93
CA GLY A 28 7.45 14.51 8.65
C GLY A 28 7.57 13.56 7.44
N ASN A 29 7.54 12.24 7.64
CA ASN A 29 7.55 11.28 6.54
C ASN A 29 6.15 11.07 5.93
N THR A 30 6.11 10.44 4.77
CA THR A 30 4.88 9.93 4.15
C THR A 30 4.15 8.98 5.10
N ILE A 31 2.87 9.26 5.39
CA ILE A 31 2.04 8.43 6.29
C ILE A 31 1.03 7.54 5.56
N SER A 32 0.74 7.85 4.29
CA SER A 32 -0.11 7.02 3.43
C SER A 32 0.18 7.30 1.96
N GLY A 33 -0.06 6.31 1.10
CA GLY A 33 -0.06 6.47 -0.36
C GLY A 33 -1.32 5.85 -0.97
N MET A 34 -1.97 6.57 -1.88
CA MET A 34 -3.13 6.06 -2.62
C MET A 34 -2.76 5.81 -4.07
N ILE A 35 -3.06 4.62 -4.58
CA ILE A 35 -3.02 4.31 -6.01
C ILE A 35 -4.45 4.08 -6.48
N ASP A 36 -4.75 4.49 -7.72
CA ASP A 36 -6.09 4.38 -8.29
C ASP A 36 -6.56 2.92 -8.35
N ALA A 37 -7.85 2.71 -8.07
CA ALA A 37 -8.44 1.37 -8.04
C ALA A 37 -8.31 0.64 -9.39
N ASN A 38 -8.37 1.36 -10.52
CA ASN A 38 -8.20 0.77 -11.85
C ASN A 38 -6.80 0.14 -12.04
N ALA A 39 -5.77 0.74 -11.46
CA ALA A 39 -4.39 0.26 -11.57
C ALA A 39 -4.23 -1.05 -10.79
N TYR A 40 -4.80 -1.14 -9.59
CA TYR A 40 -4.89 -2.40 -8.86
C TYR A 40 -5.71 -3.46 -9.59
N GLN A 41 -6.84 -3.10 -10.19
CA GLN A 41 -7.64 -4.03 -10.98
C GLN A 41 -6.85 -4.61 -12.16
N LEU A 42 -6.11 -3.76 -12.87
CA LEU A 42 -5.24 -4.19 -13.98
C LEU A 42 -4.10 -5.09 -13.47
N LEU A 43 -3.45 -4.73 -12.36
CA LEU A 43 -2.40 -5.53 -11.73
C LEU A 43 -2.91 -6.94 -11.36
N LEU A 44 -4.08 -7.01 -10.72
CA LEU A 44 -4.70 -8.27 -10.28
C LEU A 44 -5.25 -9.11 -11.46
N ALA A 45 -5.59 -8.47 -12.57
CA ALA A 45 -6.09 -9.15 -13.77
C ALA A 45 -4.98 -9.82 -14.60
N GLN A 46 -3.71 -9.64 -14.23
CA GLN A 46 -2.60 -10.30 -14.92
C GLN A 46 -2.72 -11.83 -14.81
N PRO A 47 -2.53 -12.58 -15.91
CA PRO A 47 -2.59 -14.04 -15.88
C PRO A 47 -1.60 -14.63 -14.85
N GLY A 48 -2.11 -15.44 -13.93
CA GLY A 48 -1.30 -16.09 -12.89
C GLY A 48 -1.04 -15.26 -11.64
N CYS A 49 -1.55 -14.03 -11.56
CA CYS A 49 -1.46 -13.20 -10.35
C CYS A 49 -2.40 -13.73 -9.27
N VAL A 50 -1.86 -14.06 -8.10
CA VAL A 50 -2.60 -14.58 -6.95
C VAL A 50 -2.48 -13.72 -5.70
N GLY A 51 -1.62 -12.70 -5.73
CA GLY A 51 -1.43 -11.75 -4.64
C GLY A 51 -0.74 -10.48 -5.11
N VAL A 52 -0.50 -9.57 -4.16
CA VAL A 52 0.23 -8.33 -4.39
C VAL A 52 1.35 -8.21 -3.37
N ARG A 53 2.49 -7.68 -3.80
CA ARG A 53 3.60 -7.31 -2.92
C ARG A 53 3.84 -5.82 -3.03
N THR A 54 3.97 -5.17 -1.88
CA THR A 54 4.30 -3.75 -1.77
C THR A 54 5.72 -3.61 -1.25
N TYR A 55 6.56 -2.92 -2.00
CA TYR A 55 7.89 -2.49 -1.62
C TYR A 55 7.87 -1.05 -1.14
N PHE A 56 8.60 -0.76 -0.07
CA PHE A 56 8.96 0.61 0.27
C PHE A 56 10.10 1.07 -0.63
N ALA A 57 9.96 2.25 -1.23
CA ALA A 57 10.93 2.81 -2.16
C ALA A 57 11.21 4.28 -1.83
N LEU A 58 12.28 4.82 -2.40
CA LEU A 58 12.59 6.25 -2.34
C LEU A 58 12.56 6.81 -3.75
N ASP A 59 11.75 7.85 -3.96
CA ASP A 59 11.80 8.68 -5.16
C ASP A 59 12.27 10.09 -4.75
N GLN A 60 13.40 10.51 -5.31
CA GLN A 60 14.06 11.79 -4.97
C GLN A 60 14.27 12.01 -3.46
N GLY A 61 14.46 10.92 -2.70
CA GLY A 61 14.66 10.96 -1.25
C GLY A 61 13.36 10.96 -0.42
N ALA A 62 12.19 11.00 -1.05
CA ALA A 62 10.89 10.85 -0.40
C ALA A 62 10.41 9.39 -0.40
N LEU A 63 9.84 8.94 0.71
CA LEU A 63 9.25 7.60 0.82
C LEU A 63 8.04 7.45 -0.10
N THR A 64 8.07 6.45 -0.99
CA THR A 64 6.97 6.01 -1.86
C THR A 64 6.83 4.48 -1.77
N ILE A 65 5.92 3.91 -2.57
CA ILE A 65 5.70 2.47 -2.68
C ILE A 65 5.78 2.01 -4.14
N VAL A 66 6.32 0.81 -4.35
CA VAL A 66 6.22 0.08 -5.62
C VAL A 66 5.39 -1.17 -5.38
N VAL A 67 4.39 -1.44 -6.22
CA VAL A 67 3.51 -2.60 -6.09
C VAL A 67 3.67 -3.52 -7.29
N VAL A 68 3.81 -4.81 -7.04
CA VAL A 68 3.91 -5.87 -8.05
C VAL A 68 2.88 -6.96 -7.80
N GLY A 69 2.49 -7.68 -8.86
CA GLY A 69 1.74 -8.93 -8.74
C GLY A 69 2.65 -10.05 -8.24
N VAL A 70 2.06 -11.04 -7.58
CA VAL A 70 2.76 -12.23 -7.07
C VAL A 70 2.15 -13.47 -7.72
N ASP A 71 3.00 -14.38 -8.23
CA ASP A 71 2.58 -15.63 -8.87
C ASP A 71 2.33 -16.76 -7.85
N ASN A 72 1.86 -17.92 -8.33
CA ASN A 72 1.59 -19.10 -7.50
C ASN A 72 2.84 -19.69 -6.80
N ASN A 73 4.04 -19.30 -7.22
CA ASN A 73 5.30 -19.71 -6.61
C ASN A 73 5.84 -18.63 -5.65
N GLU A 74 5.02 -17.63 -5.32
CA GLU A 74 5.36 -16.47 -4.50
C GLU A 74 6.41 -15.53 -5.11
N ASN A 75 6.72 -15.69 -6.41
CA ASN A 75 7.65 -14.83 -7.12
C ASN A 75 6.97 -13.54 -7.59
N ASP A 76 7.77 -12.48 -7.69
CA ASP A 76 7.31 -11.21 -8.21
C ASP A 76 7.13 -11.26 -9.73
N MET A 77 6.00 -10.76 -10.20
CA MET A 77 5.68 -10.64 -11.62
C MET A 77 6.31 -9.37 -12.21
N THR A 78 7.62 -9.39 -12.43
CA THR A 78 8.39 -8.23 -12.91
C THR A 78 8.30 -7.98 -14.42
N ASN A 79 7.85 -8.96 -15.20
CA ASN A 79 7.62 -8.84 -16.65
C ASN A 79 6.19 -8.39 -16.99
N GLY A 80 5.50 -7.75 -16.04
CA GLY A 80 4.10 -7.39 -16.15
C GLY A 80 3.83 -5.95 -15.73
N ILE A 81 2.62 -5.72 -15.23
CA ILE A 81 2.21 -4.44 -14.66
C ILE A 81 2.90 -4.26 -13.31
N ILE A 82 3.51 -3.09 -13.14
CA ILE A 82 4.16 -2.63 -11.90
C ILE A 82 3.58 -1.26 -11.60
N LEU A 83 3.16 -1.03 -10.37
CA LEU A 83 2.54 0.24 -9.96
C LEU A 83 3.52 1.07 -9.12
N ASP A 84 3.53 2.37 -9.39
CA ASP A 84 4.08 3.45 -8.57
C ASP A 84 3.25 4.72 -8.89
N GLY A 85 3.62 5.89 -8.36
CA GLY A 85 2.86 7.12 -8.49
C GLY A 85 1.78 7.24 -7.43
N ALA A 86 2.02 6.64 -6.26
CA ALA A 86 1.12 6.78 -5.12
C ALA A 86 0.94 8.27 -4.78
N LEU A 87 -0.31 8.69 -4.64
CA LEU A 87 -0.66 10.01 -4.14
C LEU A 87 -0.38 10.05 -2.64
N LEU A 88 0.75 10.66 -2.28
CA LEU A 88 1.31 10.64 -0.92
C LEU A 88 0.66 11.69 -0.02
N CYS A 89 0.46 11.36 1.25
CA CYS A 89 0.16 12.30 2.34
C CYS A 89 1.44 12.51 3.16
N PRO A 90 1.92 13.76 3.40
CA PRO A 90 1.12 15.00 3.56
C PRO A 90 0.58 15.77 2.33
N PRO A 91 1.18 15.71 1.12
CA PRO A 91 0.71 16.55 0.00
C PRO A 91 -0.77 16.34 -0.39
N LYS A 92 -1.26 15.10 -0.29
CA LYS A 92 -2.66 14.74 -0.59
C LYS A 92 -3.19 13.72 0.43
N CYS A 93 -3.79 14.22 1.50
CA CYS A 93 -4.40 13.40 2.55
C CYS A 93 -5.93 13.28 2.37
N PRO A 94 -6.56 12.21 2.87
CA PRO A 94 -8.01 12.17 3.00
C PRO A 94 -8.50 13.27 3.94
N THR A 95 -9.65 13.87 3.64
CA THR A 95 -10.24 14.95 4.46
C THR A 95 -11.05 14.42 5.65
N ASN A 96 -11.44 13.15 5.64
CA ASN A 96 -12.22 12.52 6.68
C ASN A 96 -11.81 11.04 6.78
N SER A 97 -10.91 10.72 7.71
CA SER A 97 -10.40 9.36 7.89
C SER A 97 -10.27 9.02 9.38
N PRO A 98 -10.77 7.87 9.83
CA PRO A 98 -10.51 7.34 11.18
C PRO A 98 -9.10 6.77 11.37
N LEU A 99 -8.25 6.83 10.33
CA LEU A 99 -6.87 6.33 10.33
C LEU A 99 -5.84 7.48 10.41
N MET A 100 -6.28 8.70 10.67
CA MET A 100 -5.47 9.92 10.72
C MET A 100 -5.91 10.82 11.87
#